data_AF-A0A844IBJ3-F1
#
_entry.id   AF-A0A844IBJ3-F1
#
_cell.length_a   1.000
_cell.length_b   1.000
_cell.length_c   1.000
_cell.angle_alpha   90.00
_cell.angle_beta   90.00
_cell.angle_gamma   90.00
#
_symmetry.space_group_name_H-M   'P 1'
#
loop_
_entity.id
_entity.type
_entity.pdbx_description
1 polymer ?
#
loop_
_entity_poly.entity_id
_entity_poly.type
_entity_poly.pdbx_seq_one_letter_code
_entity_poly.pdbx_strand_id
1 'polypeptide(L)'
;MATTSEDVWQLLAELATAQKETDRQLKELGKQIGGLGAKFGSFTEGLALPSMETILGQQFGMEVISPSVRVSKGGQHMEIDVLAYANGELNTAYIVEVKSHAREDSITQLKSILQRFRNFFPEHKNKRLYGILASVDLSNELREKILQEGLYVARIHDQVFELDIPNNFQAQSY
;
A
#
# COMPACT_ATOMS: atom_id res chain seq x y z
N MET A 1 -2.08 31.30 -54.58
CA MET A 1 -2.91 32.15 -53.69
C MET A 1 -2.05 32.48 -52.48
N ALA A 2 -1.87 33.75 -52.14
CA ALA A 2 -1.10 34.13 -50.95
C ALA A 2 -2.01 34.03 -49.72
N THR A 3 -1.58 33.27 -48.72
CA THR A 3 -2.28 33.17 -47.43
C THR A 3 -2.37 34.57 -46.82
N THR A 4 -3.58 35.02 -46.52
CA THR A 4 -3.80 36.33 -45.92
C THR A 4 -3.52 36.29 -44.42
N SER A 5 -3.27 37.44 -43.80
CA SER A 5 -3.11 37.55 -42.35
C SER A 5 -4.32 36.98 -41.59
N GLU A 6 -5.52 37.11 -42.17
CA GLU A 6 -6.77 36.61 -41.60
C GLU A 6 -6.84 35.07 -41.58
N ASP A 7 -6.36 34.42 -42.65
CA ASP A 7 -6.24 32.95 -42.71
C ASP A 7 -5.29 32.42 -41.61
N VAL A 8 -4.19 33.14 -41.35
CA VAL A 8 -3.23 32.77 -40.28
C VAL A 8 -3.87 32.89 -38.90
N TRP A 9 -4.63 33.96 -38.64
CA TRP A 9 -5.32 34.14 -37.35
C TRP A 9 -6.40 33.09 -37.12
N GLN A 10 -7.13 32.71 -38.18
CA GLN A 10 -8.11 31.64 -38.09
C GLN A 10 -7.44 30.29 -37.76
N LEU A 11 -6.34 29.95 -38.43
CA LEU A 11 -5.57 28.73 -38.14
C LEU A 11 -5.02 28.72 -36.71
N LEU A 12 -4.55 29.87 -36.20
CA LEU A 12 -4.07 29.99 -34.81
C LEU A 12 -5.20 29.82 -33.80
N ALA A 13 -6.39 30.35 -34.09
CA ALA A 13 -7.57 30.19 -33.24
C ALA A 13 -8.02 28.72 -33.21
N GLU A 14 -8.10 28.06 -34.38
CA GLU A 14 -8.42 26.64 -34.50
C GLU A 14 -7.39 25.77 -33.74
N LEU A 15 -6.09 26.06 -33.90
CA LEU A 15 -5.04 25.37 -33.17
C LEU A 15 -5.16 25.55 -31.66
N ALA A 16 -5.44 26.76 -31.18
CA ALA A 16 -5.64 27.03 -29.76
C ALA A 16 -6.87 26.30 -29.20
N THR A 17 -7.94 26.14 -29.98
CA THR A 17 -9.11 25.34 -29.58
C THR A 17 -8.80 23.85 -29.54
N ALA A 18 -8.08 23.33 -30.54
CA ALA A 18 -7.65 21.93 -30.59
C ALA A 18 -6.70 21.60 -29.43
N GLN A 19 -5.80 22.51 -29.07
CA GLN A 19 -4.92 22.36 -27.91
C GLN A 19 -5.71 22.27 -26.60
N LYS A 20 -6.68 23.17 -26.38
CA LYS A 20 -7.54 23.14 -25.18
C LYS A 20 -8.33 21.83 -25.06
N GLU A 21 -8.85 21.33 -26.18
CA GLU A 21 -9.58 20.06 -26.19
C GLU A 21 -8.64 18.88 -25.90
N THR A 22 -7.41 18.90 -26.43
CA THR A 22 -6.38 17.89 -26.14
C THR A 22 -6.01 17.89 -24.65
N ASP A 23 -5.80 19.06 -24.05
CA ASP A 23 -5.52 19.20 -22.61
C ASP A 23 -6.68 18.66 -21.75
N ARG A 24 -7.92 18.86 -22.18
CA ARG A 24 -9.11 18.30 -21.50
C ARG A 24 -9.11 16.78 -21.56
N GLN A 25 -8.89 16.21 -22.75
CA GLN A 25 -8.84 14.77 -22.95
C GLN A 25 -7.68 14.12 -22.17
N LEU A 26 -6.50 14.74 -22.12
CA LEU A 26 -5.37 14.27 -21.31
C LEU A 26 -5.69 14.27 -19.81
N LYS A 27 -6.39 15.29 -19.30
CA LYS A 27 -6.84 15.33 -17.90
C LYS A 27 -7.87 14.24 -17.59
N GLU A 28 -8.83 14.02 -18.48
CA GLU A 28 -9.83 12.96 -18.34
C GLU A 28 -9.18 11.58 -18.36
N LEU A 29 -8.26 11.34 -19.30
CA LEU A 29 -7.47 10.11 -19.37
C LEU A 29 -6.65 9.89 -18.10
N GLY A 30 -5.97 10.94 -17.60
CA GLY A 30 -5.21 10.87 -16.34
C GLY A 30 -6.08 10.47 -15.15
N LYS A 31 -7.32 11.00 -15.05
CA LYS A 31 -8.29 10.60 -14.02
C LYS A 31 -8.72 9.14 -14.17
N GLN A 32 -8.98 8.67 -15.38
CA GLN A 32 -9.37 7.29 -15.63
C GLN A 32 -8.24 6.31 -15.29
N ILE A 33 -7.01 6.61 -15.70
CA ILE A 33 -5.81 5.81 -15.37
C ILE A 33 -5.60 5.76 -13.86
N GLY A 34 -5.69 6.92 -13.17
CA GLY A 34 -5.61 6.96 -11.71
C GLY A 34 -6.71 6.13 -11.03
N GLY A 35 -7.94 6.20 -11.53
CA GLY A 35 -9.06 5.41 -11.03
C GLY A 35 -8.88 3.90 -11.24
N LEU A 36 -8.24 3.47 -12.34
CA LEU A 36 -7.89 2.07 -12.57
C LEU A 36 -6.81 1.60 -11.61
N GLY A 37 -5.77 2.41 -11.36
CA GLY A 37 -4.72 2.11 -10.39
C GLY A 37 -5.28 1.88 -8.98
N ALA A 38 -6.17 2.76 -8.51
CA ALA A 38 -6.81 2.63 -7.20
C ALA A 38 -7.63 1.34 -7.07
N LYS A 39 -8.41 0.98 -8.11
CA LYS A 39 -9.19 -0.27 -8.13
C LYS A 39 -8.29 -1.51 -8.08
N PHE A 40 -7.15 -1.47 -8.75
CA PHE A 40 -6.20 -2.57 -8.75
C PHE A 40 -5.57 -2.79 -7.36
N GLY A 41 -5.27 -1.69 -6.65
CA GLY A 41 -4.86 -1.73 -5.23
C GLY A 41 -5.90 -2.41 -4.35
N SER A 42 -7.13 -1.90 -4.36
CA SER A 42 -8.23 -2.47 -3.55
C SER A 42 -8.54 -3.93 -3.88
N PHE A 43 -8.34 -4.35 -5.13
CA PHE A 43 -8.49 -5.74 -5.52
C PHE A 43 -7.37 -6.62 -4.94
N THR A 44 -6.14 -6.11 -4.94
CA THR A 44 -4.99 -6.82 -4.35
C THR A 44 -5.18 -7.02 -2.85
N GLU A 45 -5.62 -5.98 -2.14
CA GLU A 45 -5.98 -6.06 -0.72
C GLU A 45 -7.09 -7.12 -0.48
N GLY A 46 -8.13 -7.10 -1.30
CA GLY A 46 -9.23 -8.07 -1.23
C GLY A 46 -8.80 -9.53 -1.44
N LEU A 47 -7.78 -9.76 -2.29
CA LEU A 47 -7.19 -11.09 -2.48
C LEU A 47 -6.26 -11.50 -1.33
N ALA A 48 -5.56 -10.55 -0.71
CA ALA A 48 -4.63 -10.83 0.38
C ALA A 48 -5.35 -11.17 1.68
N LEU A 49 -6.52 -10.58 1.94
CA LEU A 49 -7.20 -10.66 3.23
C LEU A 49 -7.43 -12.10 3.74
N PRO A 50 -8.00 -13.05 2.97
CA PRO A 50 -8.23 -14.41 3.48
C PRO A 50 -6.93 -15.12 3.89
N SER A 51 -5.85 -14.85 3.15
CA SER A 51 -4.53 -15.40 3.46
C SER A 51 -3.93 -14.72 4.71
N MET A 52 -4.10 -13.41 4.84
CA MET A 52 -3.67 -12.67 6.04
C MET A 52 -4.45 -13.11 7.28
N GLU A 53 -5.75 -13.34 7.18
CA GLU A 53 -6.55 -13.88 8.28
C GLU A 53 -6.01 -15.24 8.75
N THR A 54 -5.66 -16.11 7.79
CA THR A 54 -5.06 -17.42 8.06
C THR A 54 -3.69 -17.28 8.73
N ILE A 55 -2.78 -16.48 8.17
CA ILE A 55 -1.43 -16.28 8.71
C ILE A 55 -1.49 -15.65 10.10
N LEU A 56 -2.21 -14.54 10.24
CA LEU A 56 -2.29 -13.78 11.50
C LEU A 56 -2.99 -14.59 12.59
N GLY A 57 -4.09 -15.26 12.27
CA GLY A 57 -4.86 -16.04 13.23
C GLY A 57 -4.19 -17.36 13.61
N GLN A 58 -3.79 -18.16 12.62
CA GLN A 58 -3.32 -19.53 12.86
C GLN A 58 -1.81 -19.61 13.15
N GLN A 59 -0.99 -18.83 12.45
CA GLN A 59 0.47 -18.89 12.62
C GLN A 59 0.96 -17.92 13.68
N PHE A 60 0.37 -16.74 13.77
CA PHE A 60 0.76 -15.72 14.75
C PHE A 60 -0.15 -15.62 15.97
N GLY A 61 -1.30 -16.33 16.02
CA GLY A 61 -2.17 -16.36 17.20
C GLY A 61 -2.86 -15.03 17.49
N MET A 62 -3.11 -14.20 16.48
CA MET A 62 -3.84 -12.94 16.64
C MET A 62 -5.32 -13.20 16.89
N GLU A 63 -5.89 -12.50 17.88
CA GLU A 63 -7.29 -12.66 18.30
C GLU A 63 -8.22 -11.69 17.57
N VAL A 64 -7.71 -10.49 17.26
CA VAL A 64 -8.42 -9.45 16.53
C VAL A 64 -7.69 -9.22 15.22
N ILE A 65 -8.42 -9.27 14.11
CA ILE A 65 -7.92 -8.98 12.76
C ILE A 65 -8.92 -8.01 12.11
N SER A 66 -8.44 -6.82 11.78
CA SER A 66 -9.24 -5.70 11.30
C SER A 66 -8.71 -5.21 9.96
N PRO A 67 -9.41 -5.45 8.84
CA PRO A 67 -9.05 -4.90 7.55
C PRO A 67 -9.44 -3.42 7.41
N SER A 68 -8.76 -2.71 6.51
CA SER A 68 -9.07 -1.34 6.07
C SER A 68 -9.23 -0.34 7.22
N VAL A 69 -8.30 -0.37 8.17
CA VAL A 69 -8.33 0.50 9.35
C VAL A 69 -7.91 1.91 8.96
N ARG A 70 -8.81 2.87 9.21
CA ARG A 70 -8.56 4.29 8.97
C ARG A 70 -8.80 5.08 10.25
N VAL A 71 -7.84 5.93 10.60
CA VAL A 71 -7.90 6.74 11.82
C VAL A 71 -7.50 8.18 11.51
N SER A 72 -8.22 9.13 12.11
CA SER A 72 -7.95 10.56 12.00
C SER A 72 -7.76 11.16 13.39
N LYS A 73 -6.63 11.81 13.64
CA LYS A 73 -6.29 12.38 14.96
C LYS A 73 -5.48 13.65 14.79
N GLY A 74 -5.94 14.75 15.38
CA GLY A 74 -5.23 16.04 15.33
C GLY A 74 -4.93 16.54 13.91
N GLY A 75 -5.87 16.34 12.97
CA GLY A 75 -5.70 16.72 11.56
C GLY A 75 -4.74 15.82 10.76
N GLN A 76 -4.20 14.76 11.36
CA GLN A 76 -3.43 13.75 10.66
C GLN A 76 -4.29 12.51 10.39
N HIS A 77 -3.94 11.81 9.31
CA HIS A 77 -4.60 10.58 8.88
C HIS A 77 -3.61 9.43 8.80
N MET A 78 -4.08 8.23 9.11
CA MET A 78 -3.37 6.97 8.92
C MET A 78 -4.34 5.93 8.39
N GLU A 79 -3.86 5.17 7.41
CA GLU A 79 -4.55 4.04 6.82
C GLU A 79 -3.64 2.82 6.96
N ILE A 80 -4.25 1.68 7.26
CA ILE A 80 -3.60 0.40 7.48
C ILE A 80 -4.46 -0.66 6.79
N ASP A 81 -3.87 -1.43 5.89
CA ASP A 81 -4.60 -2.44 5.13
C ASP A 81 -5.12 -3.55 6.05
N VAL A 82 -4.28 -4.04 6.97
CA VAL A 82 -4.71 -4.94 8.05
C VAL A 82 -3.99 -4.61 9.36
N LEU A 83 -4.77 -4.38 10.42
CA LEU A 83 -4.28 -4.33 11.80
C LEU A 83 -4.72 -5.61 12.50
N ALA A 84 -3.78 -6.31 13.10
CA ALA A 84 -4.10 -7.45 13.96
C ALA A 84 -3.41 -7.36 15.31
N TYR A 85 -4.05 -7.84 16.36
CA TYR A 85 -3.44 -7.88 17.69
C TYR A 85 -4.02 -8.98 18.57
N ALA A 86 -3.24 -9.36 19.57
CA ALA A 86 -3.64 -10.20 20.69
C ALA A 86 -3.26 -9.54 22.01
N ASN A 87 -4.03 -9.79 23.06
CA ASN A 87 -3.75 -9.32 24.42
C ASN A 87 -3.10 -10.45 25.25
N GLY A 88 -3.06 -10.31 26.57
CA GLY A 88 -2.60 -11.36 27.49
C GLY A 88 -1.11 -11.68 27.35
N GLU A 89 -0.77 -12.96 27.32
CA GLU A 89 0.63 -13.43 27.27
C GLU A 89 1.34 -13.04 25.97
N LEU A 90 0.63 -13.08 24.84
CA LEU A 90 1.21 -12.78 23.55
C LEU A 90 1.48 -11.27 23.39
N ASN A 91 0.54 -10.43 23.83
CA ASN A 91 0.60 -8.97 23.87
C ASN A 91 1.34 -8.34 22.67
N THR A 92 0.87 -8.64 21.46
CA THR A 92 1.53 -8.29 20.20
C THR A 92 0.53 -7.68 19.23
N ALA A 93 1.02 -6.79 18.37
CA ALA A 93 0.30 -6.23 17.23
C ALA A 93 1.11 -6.40 15.94
N TYR A 94 0.40 -6.61 14.83
CA TYR A 94 0.92 -6.68 13.48
C TYR A 94 0.23 -5.64 12.60
N ILE A 95 1.03 -4.97 11.77
CA ILE A 95 0.57 -4.10 10.70
C ILE A 95 0.92 -4.77 9.38
N VAL A 96 -0.07 -4.98 8.53
CA VAL A 96 0.14 -5.48 7.17
C VAL A 96 -0.07 -4.34 6.19
N GLU A 97 0.89 -4.17 5.29
CA GLU A 97 0.75 -3.36 4.07
C GLU A 97 0.75 -4.32 2.87
N VAL A 98 -0.25 -4.18 2.00
CA VAL A 98 -0.45 -4.99 0.80
C VAL A 98 -0.09 -4.19 -0.44
N LYS A 99 0.79 -4.73 -1.28
CA LYS A 99 1.17 -4.11 -2.55
C LYS A 99 0.91 -5.05 -3.71
N SER A 100 0.44 -4.49 -4.82
CA SER A 100 0.45 -5.24 -6.10
C SER A 100 1.88 -5.43 -6.58
N HIS A 101 2.71 -4.38 -6.47
CA HIS A 101 4.12 -4.40 -6.82
C HIS A 101 4.88 -3.63 -5.75
N ALA A 102 5.70 -4.34 -4.97
CA ALA A 102 6.51 -3.74 -3.92
C ALA A 102 7.69 -2.95 -4.52
N ARG A 103 8.01 -1.83 -3.89
CA ARG A 103 9.19 -1.00 -4.19
C ARG A 103 9.91 -0.66 -2.90
N GLU A 104 11.11 -0.09 -2.99
CA GLU A 104 11.85 0.39 -1.80
C GLU A 104 11.02 1.38 -0.97
N ASP A 105 10.28 2.27 -1.63
CA ASP A 105 9.38 3.21 -0.93
C ASP A 105 8.28 2.51 -0.12
N SER A 106 7.90 1.27 -0.47
CA SER A 106 6.94 0.48 0.30
C SER A 106 7.49 0.08 1.68
N ILE A 107 8.80 -0.17 1.78
CA ILE A 107 9.48 -0.41 3.06
C ILE A 107 9.42 0.86 3.91
N THR A 108 9.81 1.99 3.31
CA THR A 108 9.80 3.29 3.99
C THR A 108 8.41 3.67 4.47
N GLN A 109 7.39 3.41 3.66
CA GLN A 109 5.98 3.63 4.01
C GLN A 109 5.58 2.80 5.24
N LEU A 110 5.78 1.48 5.21
CA LEU A 110 5.41 0.60 6.31
C LEU A 110 6.16 0.97 7.61
N LYS A 111 7.46 1.28 7.53
CA LYS A 111 8.22 1.77 8.69
C LYS A 111 7.67 3.07 9.26
N SER A 112 7.25 4.01 8.40
CA SER A 112 6.61 5.25 8.84
C SER A 112 5.29 5.00 9.58
N ILE A 113 4.49 4.04 9.11
CA ILE A 113 3.25 3.61 9.77
C ILE A 113 3.59 3.04 11.16
N LEU A 114 4.53 2.09 11.24
CA LEU A 114 4.95 1.44 12.49
C LEU A 114 5.44 2.46 13.53
N GLN A 115 6.30 3.40 13.12
CA GLN A 115 6.84 4.44 14.01
C GLN A 115 5.77 5.38 14.56
N ARG A 116 4.73 5.67 13.78
CA ARG A 116 3.65 6.59 14.15
C ARG A 116 2.48 5.88 14.82
N PHE A 117 2.40 4.55 14.71
CA PHE A 117 1.25 3.74 15.11
C PHE A 117 0.75 4.07 16.52
N ARG A 118 1.63 4.07 17.52
CA ARG A 118 1.26 4.30 18.93
C ARG A 118 0.74 5.71 19.20
N ASN A 119 1.03 6.70 18.35
CA ASN A 119 0.45 8.03 18.47
C ASN A 119 -1.05 8.01 18.12
N PHE A 120 -1.42 7.19 17.13
CA PHE A 120 -2.81 7.00 16.72
C PHE A 120 -3.54 6.01 17.64
N PHE A 121 -2.88 4.93 18.05
CA PHE A 121 -3.43 3.85 18.87
C PHE A 121 -2.69 3.69 20.22
N PRO A 122 -2.84 4.66 21.16
CA PRO A 122 -2.14 4.65 22.44
C PRO A 122 -2.49 3.43 23.32
N GLU A 123 -3.64 2.80 23.11
CA GLU A 123 -4.06 1.55 23.76
C GLU A 123 -3.12 0.37 23.48
N HIS A 124 -2.33 0.44 22.41
CA HIS A 124 -1.36 -0.58 22.02
C HIS A 124 0.07 -0.24 22.43
N LYS A 125 0.30 0.79 23.26
CA LYS A 125 1.65 1.29 23.60
C LYS A 125 2.61 0.23 24.15
N ASN A 126 2.10 -0.75 24.88
CA ASN A 126 2.90 -1.79 25.52
C ASN A 126 3.01 -3.08 24.70
N LYS A 127 2.42 -3.12 23.49
CA LYS A 127 2.50 -4.29 22.61
C LYS A 127 3.82 -4.31 21.87
N ARG A 128 4.36 -5.51 21.66
CA ARG A 128 5.34 -5.75 20.60
C ARG A 128 4.66 -5.44 19.26
N LEU A 129 5.34 -4.74 18.38
CA LEU A 129 4.75 -4.24 17.14
C LEU A 129 5.62 -4.67 15.96
N TYR A 130 5.04 -5.45 15.05
CA TYR A 130 5.74 -5.96 13.87
C TYR A 130 5.04 -5.53 12.58
N GLY A 131 5.82 -5.42 11.50
CA GLY A 131 5.30 -5.15 10.17
C GLY A 131 5.37 -6.38 9.27
N ILE A 132 4.37 -6.54 8.41
CA ILE A 132 4.35 -7.50 7.31
C ILE A 132 4.16 -6.73 6.01
N LEU A 133 5.05 -6.94 5.04
CA LEU A 133 4.87 -6.46 3.68
C LEU A 133 4.41 -7.62 2.80
N ALA A 134 3.14 -7.59 2.39
CA ALA A 134 2.55 -8.58 1.51
C ALA A 134 2.60 -8.04 0.06
N SER A 135 3.14 -8.82 -0.88
CA SER A 135 3.20 -8.37 -2.28
C SER A 135 2.91 -9.47 -3.29
N VAL A 136 2.17 -9.11 -4.35
CA VAL A 136 1.95 -10.00 -5.52
C VAL A 136 3.23 -10.13 -6.33
N ASP A 137 3.84 -9.00 -6.68
CA ASP A 137 5.14 -8.96 -7.35
C ASP A 137 6.23 -8.40 -6.41
N LEU A 138 7.31 -9.16 -6.25
CA LEU A 138 8.43 -8.84 -5.36
C LEU A 138 9.70 -9.50 -5.89
N SER A 139 10.74 -8.70 -6.13
CA SER A 139 12.05 -9.23 -6.49
C SER A 139 12.76 -9.84 -5.28
N ASN A 140 13.67 -10.79 -5.51
CA ASN A 140 14.42 -11.43 -4.43
C ASN A 140 15.35 -10.42 -3.72
N GLU A 141 15.92 -9.45 -4.44
CA GLU A 141 16.76 -8.41 -3.84
C GLU A 141 15.94 -7.52 -2.89
N LEU A 142 14.72 -7.16 -3.29
CA LEU A 142 13.84 -6.36 -2.43
C LEU A 142 13.32 -7.16 -1.25
N ARG A 143 13.01 -8.46 -1.43
CA ARG A 143 12.71 -9.40 -0.34
C ARG A 143 13.81 -9.38 0.72
N GLU A 144 15.07 -9.56 0.33
CA GLU A 144 16.19 -9.52 1.29
C GLU A 144 16.28 -8.19 2.03
N LYS A 145 16.05 -7.06 1.34
CA LYS A 145 16.02 -5.74 1.99
C LYS A 145 14.90 -5.64 3.02
N ILE A 146 13.69 -6.11 2.72
CA ILE A 146 12.57 -6.10 3.67
C ILE A 146 12.91 -6.91 4.93
N LEU A 147 13.50 -8.08 4.76
CA LEU A 147 13.94 -8.93 5.87
C LEU A 147 15.07 -8.26 6.69
N GLN A 148 16.05 -7.63 6.04
CA GLN A 148 17.13 -6.90 6.72
C GLN A 148 16.61 -5.74 7.58
N GLU A 149 15.50 -5.12 7.17
CA GLU A 149 14.80 -4.06 7.92
C GLU A 149 13.91 -4.63 9.04
N GLY A 150 13.98 -5.95 9.29
CA GLY A 150 13.27 -6.65 10.34
C GLY A 150 11.77 -6.78 10.09
N LEU A 151 11.32 -6.65 8.84
CA LEU A 151 9.91 -6.78 8.46
C LEU A 151 9.64 -8.18 7.89
N TYR A 152 8.49 -8.75 8.23
CA TYR A 152 8.04 -10.00 7.59
C TYR A 152 7.69 -9.75 6.13
N VAL A 153 7.86 -10.78 5.30
CA VAL A 153 7.45 -10.78 3.90
C VAL A 153 6.36 -11.83 3.71
N ALA A 154 5.30 -11.47 2.98
CA ALA A 154 4.36 -12.44 2.43
C ALA A 154 4.25 -12.30 0.91
N ARG A 155 4.20 -13.42 0.20
CA ARG A 155 4.10 -13.44 -1.26
C ARG A 155 2.97 -14.34 -1.71
N ILE A 156 2.42 -14.04 -2.87
CA ILE A 156 1.44 -14.91 -3.50
C ILE A 156 2.13 -16.15 -4.10
N HIS A 157 1.62 -17.33 -3.74
CA HIS A 157 1.94 -18.62 -4.33
C HIS A 157 0.61 -19.34 -4.60
N ASP A 158 0.38 -19.83 -5.82
CA ASP A 158 -0.85 -20.53 -6.19
C ASP A 158 -2.15 -19.87 -5.71
N GLN A 159 -2.24 -18.53 -5.87
CA GLN A 159 -3.38 -17.67 -5.50
C GLN A 159 -3.57 -17.36 -4.01
N VAL A 160 -2.72 -17.90 -3.13
CA VAL A 160 -2.75 -17.62 -1.68
C VAL A 160 -1.47 -16.92 -1.26
N PHE A 161 -1.54 -16.03 -0.27
CA PHE A 161 -0.33 -15.45 0.31
C PHE A 161 0.24 -16.37 1.37
N GLU A 162 1.55 -16.54 1.34
CA GLU A 162 2.32 -17.30 2.31
C GLU A 162 3.49 -16.47 2.83
N LEU A 163 3.95 -16.75 4.05
CA LEU A 163 5.14 -16.11 4.60
C LEU A 163 6.37 -16.57 3.84
N ASP A 164 7.14 -15.61 3.36
CA ASP A 164 8.40 -15.85 2.65
C ASP A 164 9.56 -15.35 3.51
N ILE A 165 9.83 -16.06 4.60
CA ILE A 165 10.88 -15.75 5.58
C ILE A 165 11.81 -16.97 5.80
N PRO A 166 13.10 -16.77 6.12
CA PRO A 166 13.97 -17.86 6.53
C PRO A 166 13.61 -18.35 7.96
N ASN A 167 13.89 -19.62 8.26
CA ASN A 167 13.55 -20.27 9.54
C ASN A 167 14.12 -19.55 10.79
N ASN A 168 15.25 -18.85 10.64
CA ASN A 168 15.93 -18.11 11.70
C ASN A 168 15.66 -16.61 11.67
N PHE A 169 14.64 -16.17 10.93
CA PHE A 169 14.27 -14.77 10.84
C PHE A 169 13.89 -14.20 12.21
N GLN A 170 14.45 -13.03 12.55
CA GLN A 170 14.08 -12.29 13.74
C GLN A 170 13.54 -10.93 13.31
N ALA A 171 12.24 -10.75 13.48
CA ALA A 171 11.60 -9.48 13.17
C ALA A 171 11.98 -8.39 14.19
N GLN A 172 12.12 -7.18 13.69
CA GLN A 172 12.29 -5.99 14.52
C GLN A 172 10.95 -5.59 15.12
N SER A 173 10.89 -5.47 16.45
CA SER A 173 9.77 -4.78 17.10
C SER A 173 9.99 -3.28 17.03
N TYR A 174 8.96 -2.54 16.63
CA TYR A 174 8.93 -1.08 16.58
C TYR A 174 8.28 -0.49 17.83
#